data_AF-A0A920AZF9-F1
#
_entry.id   AF-A0A920AZF9-F1
#
_cell.length_a   1.000
_cell.length_b   1.000
_cell.length_c   1.000
_cell.angle_alpha   90.00
_cell.angle_beta   90.00
_cell.angle_gamma   90.00
#
_symmetry.space_group_name_H-M   'P 1'
#
loop_
_entity.id
_entity.type
_entity.pdbx_description
1 polymer ?
#
loop_
_entity_poly.entity_id
_entity_poly.type
_entity_poly.pdbx_seq_one_letter_code
_entity_poly.pdbx_strand_id
1 'polypeptide(L)'
;MRLWLKTLISNRFFQVSAGILITMVIGGLVIQVLETGEITEGDTPFWWAIVTMTTVGYGDYSPSSPQGRPFRNNHHVYWYFIGVFTYRFNIFDICCSEY
;
A
#
# COMPACT_ATOMS: atom_id res chain seq x y z
N MET A 1 -1.84 -8.11 29.66
CA MET A 1 -1.91 -8.02 28.18
C MET A 1 -1.53 -6.65 27.60
N ARG A 2 -1.95 -5.51 28.19
CA ARG A 2 -1.73 -4.16 27.59
C ARG A 2 -0.27 -3.67 27.55
N LEU A 3 0.59 -4.09 28.47
CA LEU A 3 1.98 -3.62 28.56
C LEU A 3 2.86 -4.21 27.44
N TRP A 4 2.69 -5.50 27.13
CA TRP A 4 3.39 -6.17 26.02
C TRP A 4 3.06 -5.57 24.65
N LEU A 5 1.80 -5.15 24.45
CA LEU A 5 1.37 -4.47 23.22
C LEU A 5 2.07 -3.12 23.06
N LYS A 6 2.24 -2.37 24.15
CA LYS A 6 2.99 -1.11 24.14
C LYS A 6 4.47 -1.32 23.85
N THR A 7 5.08 -2.37 24.38
CA THR A 7 6.49 -2.70 24.10
C THR A 7 6.70 -3.15 22.65
N LEU A 8 5.76 -3.94 22.10
CA LEU A 8 5.76 -4.32 20.68
C LEU A 8 5.59 -3.11 19.75
N ILE A 9 4.66 -2.22 20.07
CA ILE A 9 4.39 -1.00 19.28
C ILE A 9 5.49 0.06 19.50
N SER A 10 6.29 -0.01 20.55
CA SER A 10 7.38 0.94 20.81
C SER A 10 8.60 0.74 19.91
N ASN A 11 8.75 -0.44 19.28
CA ASN A 11 9.90 -0.74 18.43
C ASN A 11 9.67 -0.21 17.01
N ARG A 12 10.56 0.67 16.56
CA ARG A 12 10.53 1.29 15.22
C ARG A 12 10.48 0.24 14.11
N PHE A 13 11.21 -0.87 14.26
CA PHE A 13 11.17 -2.00 13.33
C PHE A 13 9.77 -2.61 13.17
N PHE A 14 9.05 -2.79 14.28
CA PHE A 14 7.71 -3.39 14.28
C PHE A 14 6.67 -2.41 13.73
N GLN A 15 6.82 -1.11 14.01
CA GLN A 15 5.96 -0.07 13.45
C GLN A 15 6.08 0.00 11.92
N VAL A 16 7.30 -0.05 11.38
CA VAL A 16 7.55 0.01 9.93
C VAL A 16 6.99 -1.21 9.22
N SER A 17 7.29 -2.41 9.73
CA SER A 17 6.80 -3.66 9.14
C SER A 17 5.27 -3.76 9.19
N ALA A 18 4.64 -3.37 10.31
CA ALA A 18 3.19 -3.27 10.39
C ALA A 18 2.62 -2.22 9.42
N GLY A 19 3.26 -1.06 9.27
CA GLY A 19 2.84 0.00 8.34
C GLY A 19 2.86 -0.45 6.88
N ILE A 20 3.87 -1.21 6.47
CA ILE A 20 3.95 -1.79 5.12
C ILE A 20 2.82 -2.79 4.89
N LEU A 21 2.57 -3.69 5.84
CA LEU A 21 1.48 -4.67 5.72
C LEU A 21 0.10 -3.98 5.67
N ILE A 22 -0.12 -2.96 6.50
CA ILE A 22 -1.36 -2.19 6.53
C ILE A 22 -1.60 -1.48 5.18
N THR A 23 -0.59 -0.83 4.63
CA THR A 23 -0.71 -0.12 3.35
C THR A 23 -0.95 -1.07 2.17
N MET A 24 -0.37 -2.27 2.18
CA MET A 24 -0.67 -3.32 1.19
C MET A 24 -2.14 -3.79 1.26
N VAL A 25 -2.65 -4.03 2.46
CA VAL A 25 -4.05 -4.44 2.67
C VAL A 25 -5.01 -3.33 2.25
N ILE A 26 -4.76 -2.10 2.67
CA ILE A 26 -5.59 -0.94 2.28
C ILE A 26 -5.55 -0.78 0.75
N GLY A 27 -4.40 -0.98 0.10
CA GLY A 27 -4.27 -0.82 -1.34
C GLY A 27 -5.11 -1.82 -2.12
N GLY A 28 -5.11 -3.08 -1.68
CA GLY A 28 -5.97 -4.12 -2.25
C GLY A 28 -7.45 -3.81 -2.04
N LEU A 29 -7.85 -3.40 -0.84
CA LEU A 29 -9.25 -3.06 -0.54
C LEU A 29 -9.75 -1.85 -1.34
N VAL A 30 -8.91 -0.82 -1.51
CA VAL A 30 -9.24 0.37 -2.29
C VAL A 30 -9.50 -0.02 -3.75
N ILE A 31 -8.66 -0.87 -4.35
CA ILE A 31 -8.86 -1.36 -5.72
C ILE A 31 -10.11 -2.22 -5.82
N GLN A 32 -10.37 -3.07 -4.83
CA GLN A 32 -11.55 -3.93 -4.80
C GLN A 32 -12.87 -3.13 -4.77
N VAL A 33 -12.87 -1.95 -4.14
CA VAL A 33 -14.04 -1.05 -4.09
C VAL A 33 -14.15 -0.17 -5.34
N LEU A 34 -13.01 0.26 -5.90
CA LEU A 34 -12.98 1.22 -7.01
C LEU A 34 -13.06 0.57 -8.39
N GLU A 35 -12.56 -0.64 -8.54
CA GLU A 35 -12.57 -1.39 -9.79
C GLU A 35 -13.67 -2.46 -9.77
N THR A 36 -14.05 -2.92 -10.95
CA THR A 36 -14.89 -4.11 -11.14
C THR A 36 -14.30 -4.92 -12.28
N GLY A 37 -14.24 -6.25 -12.13
CA GLY A 37 -13.66 -7.18 -13.12
C GLY A 37 -12.60 -8.10 -12.53
N GLU A 38 -11.74 -8.66 -13.38
CA GLU A 38 -10.76 -9.70 -13.00
C GLU A 38 -9.81 -9.26 -11.87
N ILE A 39 -9.50 -7.96 -11.78
CA ILE A 39 -8.66 -7.40 -10.70
C ILE A 39 -9.34 -7.43 -9.31
N THR A 40 -10.65 -7.63 -9.26
CA THR A 40 -11.42 -7.67 -8.00
C THR A 40 -11.75 -9.07 -7.50
N GLU A 41 -11.43 -10.09 -8.29
CA GLU A 41 -11.72 -11.48 -7.94
C GLU A 41 -10.69 -12.02 -6.95
N GLY A 42 -11.14 -12.69 -5.89
CA GLY A 42 -10.27 -13.37 -4.92
C GLY A 42 -9.14 -12.49 -4.35
N ASP A 43 -7.91 -12.98 -4.48
CA ASP A 43 -6.70 -12.37 -3.89
C ASP A 43 -5.93 -11.47 -4.88
N THR A 44 -6.41 -11.39 -6.12
CA THR A 44 -5.84 -10.60 -7.22
C THR A 44 -5.65 -9.11 -6.90
N PRO A 45 -6.58 -8.41 -6.18
CA PRO A 45 -6.36 -7.02 -5.83
C PRO A 45 -5.21 -6.82 -4.83
N PHE A 46 -5.00 -7.80 -3.94
CA PHE A 46 -3.88 -7.78 -3.00
C PHE A 46 -2.56 -8.10 -3.69
N TRP A 47 -2.56 -9.04 -4.64
CA TRP A 47 -1.40 -9.32 -5.48
C TRP A 47 -0.95 -8.07 -6.25
N TRP A 48 -1.90 -7.39 -6.89
CA TRP A 48 -1.62 -6.13 -7.57
C TRP A 48 -1.02 -5.08 -6.62
N ALA A 49 -1.58 -4.95 -5.41
CA ALA A 49 -1.05 -4.02 -4.40
C ALA A 49 0.38 -4.38 -4.00
N ILE A 50 0.69 -5.66 -3.79
CA ILE A 50 2.03 -6.15 -3.43
C ILE A 50 3.03 -5.84 -4.55
N VAL A 51 2.72 -6.23 -5.78
CA VAL A 51 3.59 -6.06 -6.97
C VAL A 51 3.82 -4.57 -7.29
N THR A 52 2.83 -3.72 -7.03
CA THR A 52 2.91 -2.27 -7.18
C THR A 52 3.76 -1.64 -6.07
N MET A 53 3.52 -2.01 -4.81
CA MET A 53 4.28 -1.52 -3.64
C MET A 53 5.77 -1.94 -3.70
N THR A 54 6.04 -3.13 -4.25
CA THR A 54 7.39 -3.66 -4.46
C THR A 54 8.04 -3.13 -5.74
N THR A 55 7.35 -2.29 -6.52
CA THR A 55 7.80 -1.73 -7.80
C THR A 55 8.14 -2.78 -8.88
N VAL A 56 7.74 -4.03 -8.68
CA VAL A 56 7.97 -5.11 -9.66
C VAL A 56 7.11 -4.88 -10.91
N GLY A 57 5.83 -4.54 -10.70
CA GLY A 57 4.92 -4.10 -11.78
C GLY A 57 4.80 -5.06 -12.96
N TYR A 58 4.45 -6.34 -12.75
CA TYR A 58 4.32 -7.33 -13.83
C TYR A 58 3.37 -6.90 -14.96
N GLY A 59 2.34 -6.11 -14.66
CA GLY A 59 1.39 -5.59 -15.64
C GLY A 59 0.34 -6.62 -16.09
N ASP A 60 0.24 -7.74 -15.37
CA ASP A 60 -0.81 -8.76 -15.48
C ASP A 60 -2.20 -8.21 -15.13
N TYR A 61 -2.28 -7.38 -14.09
CA TYR A 61 -3.49 -6.69 -13.70
C TYR A 61 -3.24 -5.17 -13.64
N SER A 62 -4.21 -4.39 -14.10
CA SER A 62 -4.18 -2.93 -13.95
C SER A 62 -5.57 -2.33 -13.84
N PRO A 63 -5.76 -1.30 -13.00
CA PRO A 63 -7.03 -0.62 -12.86
C PRO A 63 -7.43 0.00 -14.20
N SER A 64 -8.58 -0.44 -14.71
CA SER A 64 -9.09 -0.06 -16.02
C SER A 64 -10.15 1.04 -15.92
N SER A 65 -10.79 1.18 -14.76
CA SER A 65 -11.83 2.17 -14.53
C SER A 65 -11.31 3.61 -14.64
N PRO A 66 -12.17 4.58 -14.99
CA PRO A 66 -11.83 5.99 -14.95
C PRO A 66 -11.38 6.47 -13.57
N GLN A 67 -11.87 5.84 -12.49
CA GLN A 67 -11.54 6.19 -11.12
C GLN A 67 -10.20 5.63 -10.64
N GLY A 68 -9.79 4.44 -11.08
CA GLY A 68 -8.54 3.79 -10.65
C GLY A 68 -7.31 4.13 -11.48
N ARG A 69 -7.47 4.86 -12.60
CA ARG A 69 -6.32 5.37 -13.36
C ARG A 69 -5.78 6.67 -12.75
N PRO A 70 -4.52 6.71 -12.30
CA PRO A 70 -3.95 7.89 -11.63
C PRO A 70 -3.86 9.14 -12.51
N PHE A 71 -3.87 8.98 -13.85
CA PHE A 71 -3.68 10.09 -14.79
C PHE A 71 -4.97 10.64 -15.40
N ARG A 72 -6.14 10.05 -15.10
CA ARG A 72 -7.33 10.40 -15.89
C ARG A 72 -8.04 11.65 -15.43
N ASN A 73 -8.37 11.84 -14.15
CA ASN A 73 -9.00 13.06 -13.59
C ASN A 73 -9.28 13.01 -12.06
N ASN A 74 -8.87 11.95 -11.34
CA ASN A 74 -9.31 11.71 -9.97
C ASN A 74 -8.16 11.90 -8.96
N HIS A 75 -8.18 13.01 -8.23
CA HIS A 75 -7.12 13.40 -7.29
C HIS A 75 -6.93 12.34 -6.19
N HIS A 76 -7.99 11.64 -5.78
CA HIS A 76 -7.98 10.68 -4.68
C HIS A 76 -7.03 9.48 -4.87
N VAL A 77 -6.93 8.93 -6.08
CA VAL A 77 -6.04 7.78 -6.36
C VAL A 77 -4.59 8.21 -6.53
N TYR A 78 -4.37 9.43 -7.04
CA TYR A 78 -3.05 10.05 -7.12
C TYR A 78 -2.46 10.30 -5.72
N TRP A 79 -3.25 10.82 -4.77
CA TRP A 79 -2.81 10.99 -3.38
C TRP A 79 -2.54 9.66 -2.67
N TYR A 80 -3.28 8.60 -3.01
CA TYR A 80 -3.01 7.26 -2.48
C TYR A 80 -1.63 6.76 -2.94
N PHE A 81 -1.32 6.91 -4.23
CA PHE A 81 -0.04 6.51 -4.81
C PHE A 81 1.14 7.35 -4.30
N ILE A 82 0.97 8.68 -4.20
CA ILE A 82 1.97 9.57 -3.58
C ILE A 82 2.14 9.25 -2.11
N GLY A 83 1.05 9.00 -1.38
CA GLY A 83 1.08 8.62 0.02
C GLY A 83 1.91 7.36 0.21
N VAL A 84 1.60 6.30 -0.54
CA VAL A 84 2.39 5.05 -0.57
C VAL A 84 3.87 5.29 -0.86
N PHE A 85 4.17 6.10 -1.88
CA PHE A 85 5.55 6.40 -2.28
C PHE A 85 6.27 7.25 -1.21
N THR A 86 5.56 8.19 -0.58
CA THR A 86 6.07 9.04 0.51
C THR A 86 6.29 8.23 1.78
N TYR A 87 5.39 7.29 2.10
CA TYR A 87 5.57 6.34 3.21
C TYR A 87 6.81 5.47 3.01
N ARG A 88 7.09 5.03 1.78
CA ARG A 88 8.33 4.34 1.43
C ARG A 88 9.57 5.19 1.71
N PHE A 89 9.56 6.47 1.33
CA PHE A 89 10.64 7.43 1.61
C PHE A 89 10.82 7.65 3.12
N ASN A 90 9.73 7.94 3.84
CA ASN A 90 9.75 8.17 5.29
C ASN A 90 10.30 6.94 6.06
N ILE A 91 9.99 5.73 5.60
CA ILE A 91 10.51 4.49 6.18
C ILE A 91 12.02 4.33 5.95
N PHE A 92 12.52 4.66 4.75
CA PHE A 92 13.95 4.60 4.44
C PHE A 92 14.73 5.62 5.28
N ASP A 93 14.15 6.80 5.48
CA ASP A 93 14.69 7.84 6.35
C ASP A 93 14.67 7.44 7.84
N ILE A 94 13.62 6.76 8.32
CA ILE A 94 13.58 6.23 9.70
C ILE A 94 14.72 5.20 9.91
N CYS A 95 14.95 4.32 8.94
CA CYS A 95 15.98 3.29 9.03
C CYS A 95 17.40 3.85 8.89
N CYS A 96 17.61 4.89 8.06
CA CYS A 96 18.89 5.59 7.95
C CYS A 96 19.15 6.59 9.10
N SER A 97 18.11 7.10 9.77
CA SER A 97 18.25 7.99 10.93
C SER A 97 18.79 7.28 12.18
N GLU A 98 18.81 5.94 12.17
CA GLU A 98 19.40 5.12 13.23
C GLU A 98 20.89 4.78 12.96
N TYR A 99 21.52 5.39 11.95
CA TYR A 99 22.97 5.36 11.68
C TYR A 99 23.60 6.75 11.76
#